data_AF-A0A0B8P2N0-F1
#
_entry.id   AF-A0A0B8P2N0-F1
#
_cell.length_a   1.000
_cell.length_b   1.000
_cell.length_c   1.000
_cell.angle_alpha   90.00
_cell.angle_beta   90.00
_cell.angle_gamma   90.00
#
_symmetry.space_group_name_H-M   'P 1'
#
loop_
_entity.id
_entity.type
_entity.pdbx_description
1 polymer ?
#
loop_
_entity_poly.entity_id
_entity_poly.type
_entity_poly.pdbx_seq_one_letter_code
_entity_poly.pdbx_strand_id
1 'polypeptide(L)'
;MVANWFNLEPLTGREWSDLKVAIGLIGHLVFTAGFFCLTTLFYKPLSEERQEQVDKFFNNLSTPLVAESTEQKKLDNKQRRMLGSLIAVAGVGVMLMFLLPNPMWGRFIFILCGAIVMSVGLLLVKAVDDKVEQLEESAAQ
;
A
#
# COMPACT_ATOMS: atom_id res chain seq x y z
N MET A 1 45.91 -4.61 8.46
CA MET A 1 45.54 -4.82 9.88
C MET A 1 44.54 -5.98 10.02
N VAL A 2 43.38 -5.96 9.34
CA VAL A 2 42.40 -7.07 9.41
C VAL A 2 42.94 -8.38 8.80
N ALA A 3 43.52 -8.36 7.61
CA ALA A 3 44.08 -9.57 6.97
C ALA A 3 45.18 -10.27 7.81
N ASN A 4 46.00 -9.48 8.52
CA ASN A 4 47.05 -10.02 9.40
C ASN A 4 46.46 -10.63 10.68
N TRP A 5 45.30 -10.16 11.15
CA TRP A 5 44.61 -10.71 12.31
C TRP A 5 44.02 -12.10 12.01
N PHE A 6 43.58 -12.31 10.76
CA PHE A 6 42.95 -13.56 10.31
C PHE A 6 43.89 -14.47 9.48
N ASN A 7 45.19 -14.14 9.41
CA ASN A 7 46.20 -14.87 8.65
C ASN A 7 45.79 -15.17 7.19
N LEU A 8 45.20 -14.18 6.51
CA LEU A 8 44.69 -14.33 5.14
C LEU A 8 45.80 -14.10 4.11
N GLU A 9 45.74 -14.85 3.00
CA GLU A 9 46.53 -14.55 1.80
C GLU A 9 46.21 -13.13 1.27
N PRO A 10 47.14 -12.48 0.53
CA PRO A 10 46.93 -11.12 0.05
C PRO A 10 45.69 -11.03 -0.85
N LEU A 11 44.62 -10.44 -0.29
CA LEU A 11 43.35 -10.23 -0.99
C LEU A 11 43.53 -9.28 -2.18
N THR A 12 42.81 -9.55 -3.26
CA THR A 12 42.72 -8.68 -4.44
C THR A 12 42.00 -7.37 -4.10
N GLY A 13 42.19 -6.33 -4.92
CA GLY A 13 41.56 -5.02 -4.70
C GLY A 13 40.02 -5.07 -4.64
N ARG A 14 39.40 -6.03 -5.33
CA ARG A 14 37.95 -6.27 -5.29
C ARG A 14 37.51 -6.90 -3.98
N GLU A 15 38.20 -7.95 -3.53
CA GLU A 15 37.90 -8.63 -2.27
C GLU A 15 38.06 -7.70 -1.06
N TRP A 16 39.02 -6.76 -1.11
CA TRP A 16 39.14 -5.70 -0.12
C TRP A 16 37.94 -4.74 -0.09
N SER A 17 37.32 -4.47 -1.24
CA SER A 17 36.12 -3.64 -1.30
C SER A 17 34.92 -4.37 -0.68
N ASP A 18 34.74 -5.64 -1.03
CA ASP A 18 33.65 -6.46 -0.52
C ASP A 18 33.78 -6.68 1.00
N LEU A 19 35.02 -6.91 1.49
CA LEU A 19 35.30 -7.07 2.92
C LEU A 19 34.98 -5.79 3.72
N LYS A 20 35.27 -4.60 3.17
CA LYS A 20 34.92 -3.33 3.83
C LYS A 20 33.40 -3.19 4.00
N VAL A 21 32.62 -3.52 2.97
CA VAL A 21 31.16 -3.49 3.04
C VAL A 21 30.65 -4.52 4.05
N ALA A 22 31.16 -5.75 4.00
CA ALA A 22 30.77 -6.82 4.92
C ALA A 22 31.05 -6.46 6.39
N ILE A 23 32.23 -5.91 6.70
CA ILE A 23 32.57 -5.45 8.05
C ILE A 23 31.64 -4.31 8.49
N GLY A 24 31.32 -3.38 7.60
CA GLY A 24 30.37 -2.30 7.88
C GLY A 24 28.97 -2.84 8.24
N LEU A 25 28.48 -3.82 7.49
CA LEU A 25 27.18 -4.46 7.76
C LEU A 25 27.19 -5.28 9.05
N ILE A 26 28.23 -6.06 9.30
CA ILE A 26 28.39 -6.83 10.55
C ILE A 26 28.46 -5.86 11.74
N GLY A 27 29.25 -4.80 11.62
CA GLY A 27 29.33 -3.75 12.63
C GLY A 27 27.95 -3.13 12.91
N HIS A 28 27.22 -2.75 11.86
CA HIS A 28 25.85 -2.23 12.03
C HIS A 28 24.96 -3.25 12.75
N LEU A 29 24.91 -4.50 12.29
CA LEU A 29 24.08 -5.54 12.89
C LEU A 29 24.43 -5.76 14.37
N VAL A 30 25.72 -5.82 14.72
CA VAL A 30 26.16 -6.00 16.10
C VAL A 30 25.79 -4.78 16.95
N PHE A 31 26.07 -3.57 16.49
CA PHE A 31 25.84 -2.38 17.32
C PHE A 31 24.38 -1.95 17.37
N THR A 32 23.66 -1.92 16.25
CA THR A 32 22.27 -1.44 16.22
C THR A 32 21.28 -2.52 16.62
N ALA A 33 21.35 -3.72 16.01
CA ALA A 33 20.46 -4.81 16.40
C ALA A 33 20.84 -5.34 17.79
N GLY A 34 22.14 -5.41 18.12
CA GLY A 34 22.58 -5.75 19.48
C GLY A 34 22.10 -4.72 20.51
N PHE A 35 22.22 -3.42 20.26
CA PHE A 35 21.65 -2.40 21.15
C PHE A 35 20.13 -2.58 21.29
N PHE A 36 19.40 -2.78 20.20
CA PHE A 36 17.96 -3.04 20.22
C PHE A 36 17.62 -4.27 21.09
N CYS A 37 18.32 -5.38 20.92
CA CYS A 37 18.14 -6.57 21.75
C CYS A 37 18.45 -6.27 23.23
N LEU A 38 19.50 -5.50 23.53
CA LEU A 38 19.83 -5.10 24.90
C LEU A 38 18.74 -4.20 25.52
N THR A 39 18.00 -3.42 24.74
CA THR A 39 16.88 -2.63 25.28
C THR A 39 15.77 -3.51 25.88
N THR A 40 15.63 -4.76 25.43
CA THR A 40 14.66 -5.70 26.00
C THR A 40 14.96 -6.06 27.46
N LEU A 41 16.22 -5.98 27.90
CA LEU A 41 16.61 -6.21 29.30
C LEU A 41 16.07 -5.14 30.25
N PHE A 42 15.78 -3.95 29.73
CA PHE A 42 15.22 -2.83 30.50
C PHE A 42 13.74 -2.60 30.21
N TYR A 43 13.08 -3.59 29.61
CA TYR A 43 11.64 -3.53 29.34
C TYR A 43 10.85 -3.43 30.65
N LYS A 44 9.89 -2.51 30.68
CA LYS A 44 8.90 -2.40 31.75
C LYS A 44 7.54 -2.79 31.17
N PRO A 45 6.84 -3.76 31.79
CA PRO A 45 5.49 -4.09 31.34
C PRO A 45 4.56 -2.89 31.49
N LEU A 46 3.50 -2.87 30.69
CA LEU A 46 2.47 -1.85 30.77
C LEU A 46 1.67 -2.05 32.07
N SER A 47 1.04 -0.98 32.57
CA SER A 47 0.07 -1.12 33.67
C SER A 47 -1.08 -2.03 33.24
N GLU A 48 -1.76 -2.67 34.19
CA GLU A 48 -2.88 -3.58 33.90
C GLU A 48 -3.95 -2.91 33.03
N GLU A 49 -4.36 -1.68 33.38
CA GLU A 49 -5.32 -0.89 32.60
C GLU A 49 -4.84 -0.65 31.16
N ARG A 50 -3.55 -0.35 30.98
CA ARG A 50 -2.99 -0.08 29.65
C ARG A 50 -2.83 -1.36 28.83
N GLN A 51 -2.46 -2.47 29.47
CA GLN A 51 -2.38 -3.77 28.81
C GLN A 51 -3.75 -4.19 28.30
N GLU A 52 -4.82 -4.02 29.10
CA GLU A 52 -6.20 -4.30 28.67
C GLU A 52 -6.61 -3.47 27.44
N GLN A 53 -6.25 -2.18 27.42
CA GLN A 53 -6.50 -1.32 26.25
C GLN A 53 -5.76 -1.80 25.00
N VAL A 54 -4.50 -2.24 25.16
CA VAL A 54 -3.67 -2.75 24.06
C VAL A 54 -4.22 -4.08 23.55
N ASP A 55 -4.60 -4.99 24.44
CA ASP A 55 -5.19 -6.28 24.09
C ASP A 55 -6.52 -6.08 23.36
N LYS A 56 -7.37 -5.17 23.86
CA LYS A 56 -8.61 -4.77 23.19
C LYS A 56 -8.34 -4.16 21.82
N PHE A 57 -7.30 -3.33 21.68
CA PHE A 57 -6.91 -2.78 20.39
C PHE A 57 -6.55 -3.88 19.39
N PHE A 58 -5.69 -4.82 19.76
CA PHE A 58 -5.29 -5.93 18.87
C PHE A 58 -6.43 -6.91 18.60
N ASN A 59 -7.32 -7.14 19.57
CA ASN A 59 -8.54 -7.91 19.37
C ASN A 59 -9.46 -7.23 18.33
N ASN A 60 -9.70 -5.93 18.48
CA ASN A 60 -10.50 -5.18 17.51
C ASN A 60 -9.85 -5.17 16.12
N LEU A 61 -8.52 -5.03 16.05
CA LEU A 61 -7.76 -5.04 14.80
C LEU A 61 -7.86 -6.39 14.08
N SER A 62 -7.86 -7.49 14.84
CA SER A 62 -7.98 -8.86 14.30
C SER A 62 -9.43 -9.28 14.04
N THR A 63 -10.39 -8.55 14.59
CA THR A 63 -11.82 -8.81 14.37
C THR A 63 -12.22 -8.28 12.99
N PRO A 64 -12.69 -9.15 12.07
CA PRO A 64 -13.09 -8.71 10.74
C PRO A 64 -14.29 -7.78 10.84
N LEU A 65 -14.19 -6.62 10.19
CA LEU A 65 -15.26 -5.65 10.12
C LEU A 65 -16.31 -6.14 9.11
N VAL A 66 -17.30 -6.91 9.58
CA VAL A 66 -18.42 -7.38 8.77
C VAL A 66 -19.49 -6.30 8.78
N ALA A 67 -19.57 -5.53 7.72
CA ALA A 67 -20.55 -4.47 7.58
C ALA A 67 -21.59 -4.79 6.52
N GLU A 68 -22.57 -5.60 6.90
CA GLU A 68 -23.73 -5.92 6.06
C GLU A 68 -24.86 -4.88 6.20
N SER A 69 -24.63 -3.80 6.94
CA SER A 69 -25.64 -2.78 7.19
C SER A 69 -26.08 -2.10 5.89
N THR A 70 -27.37 -1.76 5.83
CA THR A 70 -27.94 -1.07 4.67
C THR A 70 -27.31 0.30 4.48
N GLU A 71 -26.94 0.99 5.57
CA GLU A 71 -26.24 2.28 5.53
C GLU A 71 -24.84 2.18 4.90
N GLN A 72 -24.09 1.13 5.21
CA GLN A 72 -22.77 0.93 4.62
C GLN A 72 -22.87 0.62 3.13
N LYS A 73 -23.85 -0.18 2.71
CA LYS A 73 -24.12 -0.42 1.28
C LYS A 73 -24.43 0.87 0.51
N LYS A 74 -25.18 1.80 1.12
CA LYS A 74 -25.43 3.13 0.52
C LYS A 74 -24.17 3.97 0.40
N LEU A 75 -23.34 3.97 1.44
CA LEU A 75 -22.07 4.69 1.43
C LEU A 75 -21.15 4.13 0.32
N ASP A 76 -21.05 2.80 0.22
CA ASP A 76 -20.28 2.12 -0.80
C ASP A 76 -20.80 2.43 -2.21
N ASN A 77 -22.12 2.42 -2.43
CA ASN A 77 -22.74 2.83 -3.70
C ASN A 77 -22.38 4.28 -4.06
N LYS A 78 -22.46 5.20 -3.10
CA LYS A 78 -22.09 6.61 -3.30
C LYS A 78 -20.60 6.74 -3.66
N GLN A 79 -19.72 5.98 -3.00
CA GLN A 79 -18.29 5.96 -3.30
C GLN A 79 -18.01 5.38 -4.68
N ARG A 80 -18.65 4.26 -5.06
CA ARG A 80 -18.52 3.64 -6.39
C ARG A 80 -18.94 4.62 -7.49
N ARG A 81 -20.07 5.30 -7.31
CA ARG A 81 -20.55 6.31 -8.26
C ARG A 81 -19.61 7.50 -8.38
N MET A 82 -19.15 8.05 -7.25
CA MET A 82 -18.23 9.20 -7.24
C MET A 82 -16.86 8.83 -7.84
N LEU A 83 -16.22 7.79 -7.33
CA LEU A 83 -14.90 7.35 -7.76
C LEU A 83 -14.91 6.87 -9.21
N GLY A 84 -15.90 6.05 -9.58
CA GLY A 84 -16.04 5.54 -10.94
C GLY A 84 -16.24 6.67 -11.96
N SER A 85 -17.05 7.68 -11.62
CA SER A 85 -17.26 8.86 -12.49
C SER A 85 -15.98 9.69 -12.65
N LEU A 86 -15.26 9.95 -11.55
CA LEU A 86 -14.00 10.69 -11.59
C LEU A 86 -12.95 9.97 -12.45
N ILE A 87 -12.83 8.65 -12.30
CA ILE A 87 -11.91 7.82 -13.10
C ILE A 87 -12.33 7.82 -14.58
N ALA A 88 -13.63 7.71 -14.87
CA ALA A 88 -14.13 7.75 -16.25
C ALA A 88 -13.79 9.08 -16.94
N VAL A 89 -13.99 10.21 -16.25
CA VAL A 89 -13.62 11.55 -16.73
C VAL A 89 -12.11 11.68 -16.90
N ALA A 90 -11.32 11.17 -15.96
CA ALA A 90 -9.86 11.14 -16.09
C ALA A 90 -9.41 10.33 -17.32
N GLY A 91 -10.07 9.20 -17.61
CA GLY A 91 -9.85 8.41 -18.82
C GLY A 91 -10.10 9.21 -20.09
N VAL A 92 -11.16 10.03 -20.16
CA VAL A 92 -11.37 11.00 -21.27
C VAL A 92 -10.18 11.95 -21.35
N GLY A 93 -9.75 12.52 -20.23
CA GLY A 93 -8.62 13.44 -20.17
C GLY A 93 -7.32 12.83 -20.71
N VAL A 94 -7.03 11.58 -20.37
CA VAL A 94 -5.88 10.83 -20.91
C VAL A 94 -6.02 10.64 -22.43
N MET A 95 -7.21 10.30 -22.93
CA MET A 95 -7.42 10.16 -24.37
C MET A 95 -7.26 11.49 -25.12
N LEU A 96 -7.63 12.62 -24.52
CA LEU A 96 -7.41 13.95 -25.09
C LEU A 96 -5.92 14.28 -25.29
N MET A 97 -5.01 13.61 -24.59
CA MET A 97 -3.56 13.73 -24.83
C MET A 97 -3.13 13.23 -26.22
N PHE A 98 -4.00 12.54 -26.95
CA PHE A 98 -3.83 12.24 -28.38
C PHE A 98 -3.56 13.51 -29.22
N LEU A 99 -4.08 14.67 -28.78
CA LEU A 99 -3.91 15.96 -29.45
C LEU A 99 -2.47 16.51 -29.37
N LEU A 100 -1.63 15.96 -28.48
CA LEU A 100 -0.23 16.38 -28.34
C LEU A 100 0.59 16.00 -29.58
N PRO A 101 1.61 16.80 -29.94
CA PRO A 101 2.46 16.57 -31.10
C PRO A 101 3.48 15.42 -30.85
N ASN A 102 2.98 14.20 -30.69
CA ASN A 102 3.74 12.95 -30.61
C ASN A 102 3.65 12.17 -31.93
N PRO A 103 4.60 11.25 -32.22
CA PRO A 103 4.46 10.27 -33.30
C PRO A 103 3.15 9.49 -33.19
N MET A 104 2.56 9.08 -34.32
CA MET A 104 1.25 8.44 -34.36
C MET A 104 1.12 7.24 -33.41
N TRP A 105 2.18 6.44 -33.26
CA TRP A 105 2.23 5.33 -32.31
C TRP A 105 2.01 5.78 -30.86
N GLY A 106 2.71 6.83 -30.42
CA GLY A 106 2.56 7.38 -29.07
C GLY A 106 1.18 7.98 -28.82
N ARG A 107 0.54 8.55 -29.85
CA ARG A 107 -0.83 9.07 -29.76
C ARG A 107 -1.85 7.96 -29.49
N PHE A 108 -1.74 6.82 -30.19
CA PHE A 108 -2.65 5.68 -29.98
C PHE A 108 -2.46 5.00 -28.62
N ILE A 109 -1.26 5.08 -28.03
CA ILE A 109 -1.05 4.61 -26.65
C ILE A 109 -1.91 5.40 -25.65
N PHE A 110 -2.04 6.73 -25.80
CA PHE A 110 -2.94 7.52 -24.95
C PHE A 110 -4.41 7.12 -25.09
N ILE A 111 -4.84 6.80 -26.32
CA ILE A 111 -6.20 6.29 -26.57
C ILE A 111 -6.41 4.95 -25.87
N LEU A 112 -5.48 4.01 -26.04
CA LEU A 112 -5.58 2.68 -25.42
C LEU A 112 -5.58 2.76 -23.88
N CYS A 113 -4.63 3.49 -23.30
CA CYS A 113 -4.53 3.66 -21.85
C CYS A 113 -5.76 4.38 -21.30
N GLY A 114 -6.19 5.47 -21.94
CA GLY A 114 -7.38 6.21 -21.52
C GLY A 114 -8.66 5.39 -21.65
N ALA A 115 -8.78 4.53 -22.67
CA ALA A 115 -9.89 3.60 -22.83
C ALA A 115 -9.94 2.55 -21.71
N ILE A 116 -8.78 2.00 -21.30
CA ILE A 116 -8.72 1.06 -20.17
C ILE A 116 -9.15 1.76 -18.87
N VAL A 117 -8.59 2.94 -18.58
CA VAL A 117 -8.94 3.73 -17.39
C VAL A 117 -10.42 4.07 -17.36
N MET A 118 -10.96 4.55 -18.50
CA MET A 118 -12.37 4.85 -18.64
C MET A 118 -13.24 3.61 -18.42
N SER A 119 -12.86 2.47 -19.01
CA SER A 119 -13.62 1.22 -18.88
C SER A 119 -13.72 0.78 -17.42
N VAL A 120 -12.62 0.85 -16.66
CA VAL A 120 -12.64 0.55 -15.22
C VAL A 120 -13.56 1.51 -14.46
N GLY A 121 -13.49 2.81 -14.77
CA GLY A 121 -14.39 3.81 -14.18
C GLY A 121 -15.87 3.50 -14.43
N LEU A 122 -16.23 3.16 -15.67
CA LEU A 122 -17.60 2.80 -16.04
C LEU A 122 -18.07 1.48 -15.39
N LEU A 123 -17.19 0.48 -15.29
CA LEU A 123 -17.50 -0.77 -14.59
C LEU A 123 -17.76 -0.54 -13.09
N LEU A 124 -17.03 0.38 -12.46
CA LEU A 124 -17.28 0.77 -11.06
C LEU A 124 -18.63 1.45 -10.88
N VAL A 125 -19.00 2.36 -11.78
CA VAL A 125 -20.33 3.00 -11.74
C VAL A 125 -21.43 1.96 -11.97
N LYS A 126 -21.22 1.00 -12.88
CA LYS A 126 -22.18 -0.07 -13.16
C LYS A 126 -22.29 -1.08 -12.00
N ALA A 127 -21.28 -1.19 -11.15
CA ALA A 127 -21.27 -2.10 -10.00
C ALA A 127 -22.03 -1.55 -8.78
N VAL A 128 -22.68 -0.39 -8.89
CA VAL A 128 -23.61 0.13 -7.87
C VAL A 128 -24.79 -0.83 -7.74
N ASP A 129 -25.17 -1.18 -6.50
CA ASP A 129 -26.30 -2.07 -6.23
C ASP A 129 -27.60 -1.26 -6.09
N ASP A 130 -28.29 -1.06 -7.22
CA ASP A 130 -29.52 -0.27 -7.31
C ASP A 130 -30.68 -0.85 -6.47
N LYS A 131 -30.61 -2.13 -6.05
CA LYS A 131 -31.66 -2.77 -5.23
C LYS A 131 -31.82 -2.10 -3.87
N VAL A 132 -30.72 -1.60 -3.31
CA VAL A 132 -30.72 -0.90 -2.02
C VAL A 132 -31.44 0.44 -2.14
N GLU A 133 -31.31 1.12 -3.29
CA GLU A 133 -31.98 2.40 -3.56
C GLU A 133 -33.48 2.21 -3.83
N GLN A 134 -33.86 1.15 -4.58
CA GLN A 134 -35.27 0.83 -4.89
C GLN A 134 -36.10 0.41 -3.66
N LEU A 135 -35.49 -0.26 -2.68
CA LEU A 135 -36.15 -0.67 -1.43
C LEU A 135 -36.51 0.54 -0.56
N GLU A 136 -35.74 1.62 -0.60
CA GLU A 136 -36.07 2.87 0.09
C GLU A 136 -37.21 3.62 -0.58
N GLU A 137 -37.17 3.78 -1.91
CA GLU A 137 -38.22 4.47 -2.65
C GLU A 137 -39.58 3.80 -2.46
N SER A 138 -39.59 2.46 -2.34
CA SER A 138 -40.80 1.68 -2.07
C SER A 138 -41.27 1.76 -0.61
N ALA A 139 -40.35 2.01 0.35
CA ALA A 139 -40.69 2.19 1.77
C ALA A 139 -41.11 3.63 2.12
N ALA A 140 -40.80 4.59 1.24
CA ALA A 140 -41.18 5.99 1.37
C ALA A 140 -42.50 6.36 0.67
N GLN A 141 -43.12 5.41 -0.04
CA GLN A 141 -44.45 5.51 -0.66
C GLN A 141 -45.52 4.86 0.23
#